data_AF-A0A818Z3M0-F1
#
_entry.id   AF-A0A818Z3M0-F1
#
_cell.length_a   1.000
_cell.length_b   1.000
_cell.length_c   1.000
_cell.angle_alpha   90.00
_cell.angle_beta   90.00
_cell.angle_gamma   90.00
#
_symmetry.space_group_name_H-M   'P 1'
#
loop_
_entity.id
_entity.type
_entity.pdbx_description
1 polymer ?
#
loop_
_entity_poly.entity_id
_entity_poly.type
_entity_poly.pdbx_seq_one_letter_code
_entity_poly.pdbx_strand_id
1 'polypeptide(L)'
;TVRNALIQSTDISLAFDKTLDFIRTECKAMLYVVERINRECGSYFDFVVNSIFPELIQCLEQSSNILFFVGDPDIFHERYSYWLKFLEQLQTILSKISDENLKKSKIYIEFSSRWDLVVYYQIRFQEISNSIENIIVNKSYELNEEKNSLFKTLITLTIFQSIEHCWQKNIFLEPLSHRFWKLTLQCIVRFCVWIETFNIKTIDMKFLLNLYIDLQTFSNEVKKFFHNIILGQRLTSIISLSPNITIELTNILDETLFNLTDKCRQNLKNLIIRQLIDRCNETLHSIQEIPRMYRKTNREAPSKPSSSIITTFRHLQTFSNDYSGTILTEDECKEFQTIAMEEITKNYYELCSEILSSVRKMEDSIQRLRRVRESSKALSNMSQSMTTSSTAALTDDNKIRMQIQHDVNAYTSELKNLDIHIESSNKLTILNEESRLQI
;
A
#
# COMPACT_ATOMS: atom_id res chain seq x y z
N THR A 1 44.81 -25.35 -30.46
CA THR A 1 43.72 -26.11 -29.81
C THR A 1 42.73 -25.20 -29.11
N VAL A 2 43.15 -24.31 -28.20
CA VAL A 2 42.26 -23.32 -27.53
C VAL A 2 41.60 -22.36 -28.53
N ARG A 3 42.37 -21.79 -29.48
CA ARG A 3 41.84 -20.95 -30.57
C ARG A 3 40.81 -21.66 -31.46
N ASN A 4 41.01 -22.95 -31.78
CA ASN A 4 40.05 -23.73 -32.57
C ASN A 4 38.79 -24.09 -31.75
N ALA A 5 38.93 -24.30 -30.43
CA ALA A 5 37.80 -24.48 -29.54
C ALA A 5 36.98 -23.19 -29.39
N LEU A 6 37.63 -22.03 -29.27
CA LEU A 6 37.01 -20.70 -29.19
C LEU A 6 36.28 -20.28 -30.47
N ILE A 7 36.77 -20.70 -31.64
CA ILE A 7 36.16 -20.40 -32.96
C ILE A 7 34.98 -21.34 -33.25
N GLN A 8 34.99 -22.58 -32.73
CA GLN A 8 33.96 -23.58 -33.01
C GLN A 8 32.85 -23.66 -31.95
N SER A 9 33.10 -23.24 -30.71
CA SER A 9 32.08 -23.27 -29.66
C SER A 9 31.23 -22.00 -29.70
N THR A 10 29.96 -22.15 -30.06
CA THR A 10 28.89 -21.18 -29.80
C THR A 10 28.70 -20.85 -28.31
N ASP A 11 29.44 -21.53 -27.43
CA ASP A 11 29.28 -21.52 -25.99
C ASP A 11 30.50 -20.86 -25.31
N ILE A 12 30.28 -19.65 -24.80
CA ILE A 12 31.29 -18.79 -24.16
C ILE A 12 31.78 -19.40 -22.83
N SER A 13 30.95 -20.18 -22.15
CA SER A 13 31.35 -20.88 -20.92
C SER A 13 32.49 -21.86 -21.20
N LEU A 14 32.33 -22.68 -22.24
CA LEU A 14 33.33 -23.68 -22.62
C LEU A 14 34.66 -23.05 -23.02
N ALA A 15 34.59 -21.90 -23.68
CA ALA A 15 35.74 -21.08 -24.03
C ALA A 15 36.52 -20.63 -22.78
N PHE A 16 35.84 -20.05 -21.80
CA PHE A 16 36.45 -19.61 -20.55
C PHE A 16 37.03 -20.78 -19.74
N ASP A 17 36.29 -21.88 -19.61
CA ASP A 17 36.73 -23.07 -18.86
C ASP A 17 38.01 -23.67 -19.47
N LYS A 18 38.05 -23.82 -20.80
CA LYS A 18 39.23 -24.33 -21.51
C LYS A 18 40.45 -23.41 -21.37
N THR A 19 40.24 -22.09 -21.34
CA THR A 19 41.33 -21.14 -21.11
C THR A 19 41.85 -21.25 -19.68
N LEU A 20 40.98 -21.39 -18.69
CA LEU A 20 41.38 -21.58 -17.29
C LEU A 20 42.14 -22.91 -17.11
N ASP A 21 41.67 -24.00 -17.74
CA ASP A 21 42.35 -25.30 -17.70
C ASP A 21 43.73 -25.26 -18.35
N PHE A 22 43.86 -24.55 -19.48
CA PHE A 22 45.15 -24.32 -20.15
C PHE A 22 46.13 -23.54 -19.25
N ILE A 23 45.64 -22.51 -18.55
CA ILE A 23 46.46 -21.75 -17.59
C ILE A 23 46.90 -22.65 -16.42
N ARG A 24 45.98 -23.48 -15.88
CA ARG A 24 46.25 -24.34 -14.71
C ARG A 24 47.19 -25.51 -15.01
N THR A 25 47.09 -26.11 -16.19
CA THR A 25 47.80 -27.35 -16.53
C THR A 25 49.05 -27.07 -17.36
N GLU A 26 48.88 -26.47 -18.54
CA GLU A 26 49.95 -26.31 -19.52
C GLU A 26 50.87 -25.12 -19.20
N CYS A 27 50.32 -24.02 -18.66
CA CYS A 27 51.13 -22.83 -18.33
C CYS A 27 51.85 -22.91 -16.98
N LYS A 28 51.63 -23.95 -16.16
CA LYS A 28 52.17 -24.02 -14.79
C LYS A 28 53.69 -23.92 -14.73
N ALA A 29 54.39 -24.57 -15.66
CA ALA A 29 55.86 -24.50 -15.75
C ALA A 29 56.34 -23.09 -16.13
N MET A 30 55.66 -22.44 -17.08
CA MET A 30 55.98 -21.08 -17.51
C MET A 30 55.69 -20.04 -16.40
N LEU A 31 54.58 -20.18 -15.68
CA LEU A 31 54.24 -19.33 -14.54
C LEU A 31 55.29 -19.45 -13.43
N TYR A 32 55.77 -20.66 -13.14
CA TYR A 32 56.85 -20.88 -12.17
C TYR A 32 58.17 -20.22 -12.59
N VAL A 33 58.54 -20.33 -13.88
CA VAL A 33 59.76 -19.72 -14.42
C VAL A 33 59.67 -18.19 -14.39
N VAL A 34 58.55 -17.62 -14.81
CA VAL A 34 58.33 -16.16 -14.81
C VAL A 34 58.33 -15.61 -13.39
N GLU A 35 57.69 -16.30 -12.44
CA GLU A 35 57.69 -15.90 -11.03
C GLU A 35 59.11 -15.93 -10.43
N ARG A 36 59.90 -16.94 -10.79
CA ARG A 36 61.29 -17.05 -10.35
C ARG A 36 62.16 -15.93 -10.93
N ILE A 37 62.05 -15.65 -12.22
CA ILE A 37 62.77 -14.55 -12.89
C ILE A 37 62.37 -13.20 -12.27
N ASN A 38 61.08 -13.00 -11.97
CA ASN A 38 60.61 -11.76 -11.35
C ASN A 38 61.20 -11.55 -9.94
N ARG A 39 61.42 -12.64 -9.17
CA ARG A 39 62.07 -12.57 -7.86
C ARG A 39 63.59 -12.36 -7.95
N GLU A 40 64.26 -13.05 -8.88
CA GLU A 40 65.72 -13.10 -8.95
C GLU A 40 66.32 -11.92 -9.75
N CYS A 41 65.64 -11.42 -10.78
CA CYS A 41 66.17 -10.41 -11.71
C CYS A 41 65.60 -9.00 -11.52
N GLY A 42 64.60 -8.81 -10.64
CA GLY A 42 63.96 -7.51 -10.40
C GLY A 42 63.15 -6.93 -11.57
N SER A 43 63.05 -7.64 -12.70
CA SER A 43 62.14 -7.31 -13.80
C SER A 43 60.75 -7.82 -13.46
N TYR A 44 59.70 -6.99 -13.56
CA TYR A 44 58.33 -7.42 -13.35
C TYR A 44 57.66 -7.69 -14.70
N PHE A 45 57.49 -8.96 -15.07
CA PHE A 45 56.73 -9.36 -16.25
C PHE A 45 55.54 -10.23 -15.87
N ASP A 46 54.35 -9.81 -16.28
CA ASP A 46 53.12 -10.56 -16.09
C ASP A 46 52.74 -11.31 -17.37
N PHE A 47 53.06 -12.61 -17.41
CA PHE A 47 52.83 -13.45 -18.58
C PHE A 47 51.34 -13.66 -18.87
N VAL A 48 50.50 -13.74 -17.84
CA VAL A 48 49.05 -13.98 -18.05
C VAL A 48 48.40 -12.74 -18.63
N VAL A 49 48.68 -11.56 -18.05
CA VAL A 49 48.09 -10.30 -18.48
C VAL A 49 48.59 -9.86 -19.86
N ASN A 50 49.87 -10.09 -20.17
CA ASN A 50 50.48 -9.57 -21.40
C ASN A 50 50.54 -10.57 -22.56
N SER A 51 50.37 -11.88 -22.31
CA SER A 51 50.48 -12.90 -23.38
C SER A 51 49.20 -13.72 -23.56
N ILE A 52 48.58 -14.19 -22.47
CA ILE A 52 47.41 -15.08 -22.56
C ILE A 52 46.11 -14.27 -22.74
N PHE A 53 45.94 -13.23 -21.92
CA PHE A 53 44.73 -12.41 -21.93
C PHE A 53 44.49 -11.68 -23.28
N PRO A 54 45.49 -11.09 -23.95
CA PRO A 54 45.31 -10.45 -25.25
C PRO A 54 44.82 -11.42 -26.34
N GLU A 55 45.38 -12.64 -26.37
CA GLU A 55 45.00 -13.66 -27.36
C GLU A 55 43.57 -14.17 -27.11
N LEU A 56 43.16 -14.31 -25.84
CA LEU A 56 41.78 -14.63 -25.47
C LEU A 56 40.81 -13.56 -25.96
N ILE A 57 41.09 -12.29 -25.65
CA ILE A 57 40.23 -11.17 -26.04
C ILE A 57 40.15 -11.06 -27.56
N GLN A 58 41.26 -11.19 -28.28
CA GLN A 58 41.25 -11.18 -29.75
C GLN A 58 40.38 -12.31 -30.34
N CYS A 59 40.39 -13.49 -29.73
CA CYS A 59 39.52 -14.61 -30.15
C CYS A 59 38.03 -14.31 -29.89
N LEU A 60 37.70 -13.74 -28.74
CA LEU A 60 36.33 -13.32 -28.39
C LEU A 60 35.85 -12.15 -29.27
N GLU A 61 36.76 -11.26 -29.66
CA GLU A 61 36.44 -10.16 -30.56
C GLU A 61 36.12 -10.63 -31.98
N GLN A 62 36.71 -11.73 -32.43
CA GLN A 62 36.40 -12.32 -33.73
C GLN A 62 35.02 -12.99 -33.77
N SER A 63 34.48 -13.38 -32.61
CA SER A 63 33.10 -13.88 -32.44
C SER A 63 32.10 -12.81 -31.97
N SER A 64 32.52 -11.53 -31.93
CA SER A 64 31.94 -10.43 -31.12
C SER A 64 30.51 -9.98 -31.41
N ASN A 65 30.01 -10.05 -32.64
CA ASN A 65 28.72 -9.41 -32.97
C ASN A 65 27.52 -9.97 -32.19
N ILE A 66 27.63 -11.21 -31.71
CA ILE A 66 26.60 -11.86 -30.91
C ILE A 66 26.87 -11.67 -29.41
N LEU A 67 28.13 -11.63 -28.96
CA LEU A 67 28.52 -11.64 -27.54
C LEU A 67 27.93 -10.48 -26.74
N PHE A 68 27.99 -9.27 -27.30
CA PHE A 68 27.55 -8.04 -26.65
C PHE A 68 26.11 -7.65 -26.98
N PHE A 69 25.37 -8.51 -27.70
CA PHE A 69 24.01 -8.21 -28.09
C PHE A 69 23.10 -8.16 -26.87
N VAL A 70 22.50 -6.99 -26.64
CA VAL A 70 21.64 -6.72 -25.48
C VAL A 70 20.15 -6.98 -25.76
N GLY A 71 19.78 -7.25 -27.02
CA GLY A 71 18.37 -7.38 -27.39
C GLY A 71 17.64 -8.57 -26.77
N ASP A 72 18.38 -9.57 -26.27
CA ASP A 72 17.86 -10.59 -25.36
C ASP A 72 18.55 -10.42 -24.00
N PRO A 73 17.86 -9.91 -22.97
CA PRO A 73 18.46 -9.62 -21.68
C PRO A 73 18.80 -10.90 -20.89
N ASP A 74 18.11 -12.02 -21.10
CA ASP A 74 18.43 -13.27 -20.41
C ASP A 74 19.76 -13.84 -20.92
N ILE A 75 19.91 -13.89 -22.24
CA ILE A 75 21.16 -14.32 -22.87
C ILE A 75 22.30 -13.37 -22.53
N PHE A 76 22.07 -12.05 -22.51
CA PHE A 76 23.07 -11.07 -22.10
C PHE A 76 23.52 -11.31 -20.65
N HIS A 77 22.59 -11.52 -19.72
CA HIS A 77 22.88 -11.78 -18.31
C HIS A 77 23.72 -13.05 -18.14
N GLU A 78 23.34 -14.12 -18.82
CA GLU A 78 24.04 -15.41 -18.77
C GLU A 78 25.51 -15.25 -19.21
N ARG A 79 25.73 -14.61 -20.37
CA ARG A 79 27.07 -14.38 -20.93
C ARG A 79 27.93 -13.49 -20.05
N TYR A 80 27.34 -12.40 -19.55
CA TYR A 80 28.05 -11.50 -18.63
C TYR A 80 28.37 -12.19 -17.30
N SER A 81 27.48 -13.07 -16.82
CA SER A 81 27.73 -13.88 -15.61
C SER A 81 28.88 -14.87 -15.82
N TYR A 82 29.00 -15.49 -17.00
CA TYR A 82 30.16 -16.30 -17.34
C TYR A 82 31.46 -15.49 -17.36
N TRP A 83 31.42 -14.27 -17.90
CA TRP A 83 32.56 -13.35 -17.85
C TRP A 83 32.99 -13.02 -16.42
N LEU A 84 32.04 -12.71 -15.52
CA LEU A 84 32.35 -12.44 -14.12
C LEU A 84 32.94 -13.66 -13.40
N LYS A 85 32.37 -14.86 -13.60
CA LYS A 85 32.90 -16.10 -13.03
C LYS A 85 34.31 -16.40 -13.54
N PHE A 86 34.56 -16.16 -14.83
CA PHE A 86 35.88 -16.32 -15.41
C PHE A 86 36.89 -15.39 -14.72
N LEU A 87 36.55 -14.11 -14.53
CA LEU A 87 37.41 -13.15 -13.84
C LEU A 87 37.68 -13.55 -12.38
N GLU A 88 36.66 -14.01 -11.66
CA GLU A 88 36.81 -14.50 -10.28
C GLU A 88 37.77 -15.69 -10.21
N GLN A 89 37.59 -16.69 -11.07
CA GLN A 89 38.48 -17.84 -11.14
C GLN A 89 39.89 -17.46 -11.59
N LEU A 90 40.03 -16.52 -12.52
CA LEU A 90 41.32 -16.04 -12.97
C LEU A 90 42.04 -15.27 -11.84
N GLN A 91 41.31 -14.50 -11.03
CA GLN A 91 41.84 -13.84 -9.83
C GLN A 91 42.35 -14.85 -8.78
N THR A 92 41.74 -16.03 -8.64
CA THR A 92 42.27 -17.08 -7.75
C THR A 92 43.59 -17.69 -8.23
N ILE A 93 43.87 -17.63 -9.54
CA ILE A 93 45.10 -18.16 -10.15
C ILE A 93 46.21 -17.09 -10.14
N LEU A 94 45.84 -15.81 -10.29
CA LEU A 94 46.77 -14.69 -10.33
C LEU A 94 47.27 -14.28 -8.94
N SER A 95 48.49 -13.73 -8.88
CA SER A 95 48.95 -13.00 -7.70
C SER A 95 48.27 -11.63 -7.60
N LYS A 96 48.14 -11.07 -6.39
CA LYS A 96 47.46 -9.77 -6.16
C LYS A 96 47.96 -8.63 -7.07
N ILE A 97 49.26 -8.59 -7.33
CA ILE A 97 49.89 -7.56 -8.19
C ILE A 97 49.47 -7.76 -9.65
N SER A 98 49.34 -9.00 -10.09
CA SER A 98 48.95 -9.37 -11.45
C SER A 98 47.46 -9.05 -11.71
N ASP A 99 46.59 -9.24 -10.71
CA ASP A 99 45.18 -8.84 -10.78
C ASP A 99 45.00 -7.31 -10.89
N GLU A 100 45.79 -6.53 -10.12
CA GLU A 100 45.78 -5.07 -10.28
C GLU A 100 46.25 -4.63 -11.66
N ASN A 101 47.25 -5.30 -12.22
CA ASN A 101 47.77 -5.00 -13.55
C ASN A 101 46.81 -5.41 -14.67
N LEU A 102 46.07 -6.51 -14.49
CA LEU A 102 44.99 -6.90 -15.40
C LEU A 102 43.92 -5.82 -15.47
N LYS A 103 43.44 -5.35 -14.31
CA LYS A 103 42.38 -4.33 -14.22
C LYS A 103 42.83 -2.97 -14.78
N LYS A 104 44.12 -2.67 -14.75
CA LYS A 104 44.73 -1.47 -15.36
C LYS A 104 45.07 -1.65 -16.85
N SER A 105 45.05 -2.88 -17.36
CA SER A 105 45.37 -3.15 -18.76
C SER A 105 44.36 -2.53 -19.70
N LYS A 106 44.86 -1.85 -20.75
CA LYS A 106 44.03 -1.21 -21.78
C LYS A 106 43.05 -2.21 -22.44
N ILE A 107 43.49 -3.45 -22.65
CA ILE A 107 42.69 -4.51 -23.28
C ILE A 107 41.51 -4.91 -22.39
N TYR A 108 41.72 -4.99 -21.06
CA TYR A 108 40.66 -5.27 -20.11
C TYR A 108 39.61 -4.14 -20.10
N ILE A 109 40.07 -2.88 -20.08
CA ILE A 109 39.19 -1.71 -20.05
C ILE A 109 38.38 -1.60 -21.34
N GLU A 110 39.01 -1.78 -22.51
CA GLU A 110 38.36 -1.72 -23.83
C GLU A 110 37.36 -2.86 -24.04
N PHE A 111 37.65 -4.07 -23.53
CA PHE A 111 36.70 -5.18 -23.61
C PHE A 111 35.55 -5.00 -22.63
N SER A 112 35.84 -4.57 -21.40
CA SER A 112 34.82 -4.34 -20.35
C SER A 112 33.85 -3.23 -20.73
N SER A 113 34.30 -2.18 -21.43
CA SER A 113 33.46 -1.07 -21.86
C SER A 113 32.45 -1.42 -22.97
N ARG A 114 32.64 -2.55 -23.65
CA ARG A 114 31.68 -3.04 -24.68
C ARG A 114 30.43 -3.67 -24.07
N TRP A 115 30.48 -4.07 -22.80
CA TRP A 115 29.29 -4.54 -22.09
C TRP A 115 28.40 -3.36 -21.73
N ASP A 116 27.35 -3.14 -22.52
CA ASP A 116 26.39 -2.07 -22.24
C ASP A 116 25.40 -2.46 -21.13
N LEU A 117 25.91 -2.38 -19.90
CA LEU A 117 25.12 -2.60 -18.68
C LEU A 117 23.99 -1.57 -18.53
N VAL A 118 24.10 -0.41 -19.20
CA VAL A 118 23.09 0.64 -19.14
C VAL A 118 21.86 0.23 -19.94
N VAL A 119 22.05 -0.22 -21.18
CA VAL A 119 20.97 -0.72 -22.04
C VAL A 119 20.34 -1.98 -21.44
N TYR A 120 21.16 -2.90 -20.89
CA TYR A 120 20.63 -4.08 -20.19
C TYR A 120 19.68 -3.69 -19.05
N TYR A 121 20.13 -2.78 -18.18
CA TYR A 121 19.30 -2.29 -17.09
C TYR A 121 18.04 -1.58 -17.61
N GLN A 122 18.13 -0.84 -18.71
CA GLN A 122 16.99 -0.13 -19.28
C GLN A 122 15.89 -1.09 -19.77
N ILE A 123 16.26 -2.20 -20.41
CA ILE A 123 15.30 -3.24 -20.83
C ILE A 123 14.62 -3.87 -19.60
N ARG A 124 15.41 -4.27 -18.60
CA ARG A 124 14.87 -4.84 -17.34
C ARG A 124 13.99 -3.86 -16.57
N PHE A 125 14.37 -2.58 -16.54
CA PHE A 125 13.59 -1.52 -15.93
C PHE A 125 12.22 -1.37 -16.61
N GLN A 126 12.18 -1.40 -17.94
CA GLN A 126 10.93 -1.33 -18.70
C GLN A 126 10.07 -2.56 -18.49
N GLU A 127 10.64 -3.77 -18.52
CA GLU A 127 9.93 -5.02 -18.24
C GLU A 127 9.20 -4.97 -16.88
N ILE A 128 9.93 -4.59 -15.82
CA ILE A 128 9.41 -4.50 -14.46
C ILE A 128 8.40 -3.36 -14.31
N SER A 129 8.71 -2.18 -14.87
CA SER A 129 7.81 -1.02 -14.80
C SER A 129 6.50 -1.27 -15.53
N ASN A 130 6.56 -1.87 -16.72
CA ASN A 130 5.38 -2.17 -17.53
C ASN A 130 4.45 -3.17 -16.83
N SER A 131 5.01 -4.14 -16.09
CA SER A 131 4.20 -5.07 -15.28
C SER A 131 3.33 -4.33 -14.24
N ILE A 132 3.94 -3.38 -13.51
CA ILE A 132 3.23 -2.57 -12.51
C ILE A 132 2.23 -1.63 -13.18
N GLU A 133 2.63 -0.92 -14.25
CA GLU A 133 1.77 0.02 -14.96
C GLU A 133 0.55 -0.66 -15.59
N ASN A 134 0.73 -1.86 -16.17
CA ASN A 134 -0.35 -2.64 -16.74
C ASN A 134 -1.43 -2.96 -15.70
N ILE A 135 -1.05 -3.34 -14.48
CA ILE A 135 -2.01 -3.65 -13.42
C ILE A 135 -2.68 -2.38 -12.89
N ILE A 136 -1.92 -1.30 -12.71
CA ILE A 136 -2.47 -0.02 -12.29
C ILE A 136 -3.53 0.50 -13.29
N VAL A 137 -3.37 0.26 -14.59
CA VAL A 137 -4.31 0.74 -15.62
C VAL A 137 -5.46 -0.23 -15.86
N ASN A 138 -5.19 -1.52 -16.00
CA ASN A 138 -6.18 -2.49 -16.47
C ASN A 138 -6.89 -3.27 -15.35
N LYS A 139 -6.27 -3.37 -14.16
CA LYS A 139 -6.69 -4.29 -13.09
C LYS A 139 -6.55 -3.66 -11.69
N SER A 140 -6.73 -2.36 -11.58
CA SER A 140 -6.34 -1.56 -10.41
C SER A 140 -7.00 -2.02 -9.11
N TYR A 141 -8.23 -2.54 -9.18
CA TYR A 141 -9.06 -2.89 -8.03
C TYR A 141 -9.42 -4.38 -7.96
N GLU A 142 -8.62 -5.24 -8.60
CA GLU A 142 -8.83 -6.69 -8.55
C GLU A 142 -8.28 -7.30 -7.25
N LEU A 143 -9.10 -8.15 -6.63
CA LEU A 143 -8.65 -9.03 -5.54
C LEU A 143 -7.90 -10.22 -6.12
N ASN A 144 -6.95 -10.74 -5.35
CA ASN A 144 -6.25 -11.96 -5.70
C ASN A 144 -7.14 -13.17 -5.37
N GLU A 145 -7.32 -14.07 -6.36
CA GLU A 145 -8.12 -15.29 -6.22
C GLU A 145 -7.32 -16.45 -5.60
N GLU A 146 -5.99 -16.31 -5.46
CA GLU A 146 -5.14 -17.36 -4.91
C GLU A 146 -5.31 -17.53 -3.40
N LYS A 147 -5.87 -18.69 -3.00
CA LYS A 147 -6.20 -18.98 -1.59
C LYS A 147 -5.02 -18.97 -0.62
N ASN A 148 -3.81 -19.29 -1.10
CA ASN A 148 -2.59 -19.36 -0.29
C ASN A 148 -1.70 -18.12 -0.44
N SER A 149 -2.14 -17.08 -1.15
CA SER A 149 -1.35 -15.87 -1.28
C SER A 149 -1.30 -15.10 0.04
N LEU A 150 -0.09 -14.61 0.34
CA LEU A 150 0.18 -13.68 1.44
C LEU A 150 -0.56 -12.36 1.24
N PHE A 151 -0.71 -11.91 0.00
CA PHE A 151 -1.38 -10.67 -0.37
C PHE A 151 -2.77 -10.94 -0.95
N LYS A 152 -3.74 -10.14 -0.53
CA LYS A 152 -5.15 -10.27 -0.91
C LYS A 152 -5.53 -9.42 -2.12
N THR A 153 -4.76 -8.39 -2.43
CA THR A 153 -4.92 -7.54 -3.60
C THR A 153 -3.89 -7.89 -4.67
N LEU A 154 -4.32 -7.88 -5.94
CA LEU A 154 -3.43 -8.24 -7.05
C LEU A 154 -2.28 -7.23 -7.20
N ILE A 155 -2.55 -5.95 -6.99
CA ILE A 155 -1.55 -4.88 -7.07
C ILE A 155 -0.41 -5.07 -6.05
N THR A 156 -0.73 -5.40 -4.80
CA THR A 156 0.30 -5.61 -3.77
C THR A 156 1.17 -6.81 -4.11
N LEU A 157 0.55 -7.90 -4.57
CA LEU A 157 1.26 -9.09 -5.02
C LEU A 157 2.24 -8.75 -6.15
N THR A 158 1.79 -8.05 -7.20
CA THR A 158 2.66 -7.79 -8.35
C THR A 158 3.76 -6.79 -8.04
N ILE A 159 3.51 -5.80 -7.18
CA ILE A 159 4.58 -4.90 -6.73
C ILE A 159 5.63 -5.68 -5.94
N PHE A 160 5.21 -6.60 -5.07
CA PHE A 160 6.15 -7.46 -4.34
C PHE A 160 6.94 -8.37 -5.30
N GLN A 161 6.26 -9.04 -6.23
CA GLN A 161 6.90 -9.88 -7.25
C GLN A 161 7.87 -9.07 -8.13
N SER A 162 7.54 -7.81 -8.45
CA SER A 162 8.41 -6.91 -9.20
C SER A 162 9.69 -6.58 -8.43
N ILE A 163 9.58 -6.39 -7.12
CA ILE A 163 10.74 -6.24 -6.23
C ILE A 163 11.53 -7.55 -6.21
N GLU A 164 10.90 -8.71 -6.03
CA GLU A 164 11.61 -9.99 -6.05
C GLU A 164 12.35 -10.21 -7.38
N HIS A 165 11.71 -9.88 -8.50
CA HIS A 165 12.26 -10.01 -9.84
C HIS A 165 13.53 -9.18 -10.04
N CYS A 166 13.61 -7.97 -9.46
CA CYS A 166 14.83 -7.15 -9.47
C CYS A 166 16.06 -7.89 -8.91
N TRP A 167 15.85 -8.80 -7.96
CA TRP A 167 16.90 -9.47 -7.18
C TRP A 167 17.00 -10.97 -7.47
N GLN A 168 16.35 -11.46 -8.53
CA GLN A 168 16.48 -12.85 -8.98
C GLN A 168 17.88 -13.15 -9.52
N LYS A 169 18.33 -14.41 -9.42
CA LYS A 169 19.72 -14.82 -9.75
C LYS A 169 20.08 -14.57 -11.22
N ASN A 170 19.10 -14.72 -12.10
CA ASN A 170 19.17 -14.57 -13.56
C ASN A 170 18.95 -13.13 -14.04
N ILE A 171 18.78 -12.16 -13.14
CA ILE A 171 18.46 -10.77 -13.49
C ILE A 171 19.43 -9.81 -12.83
N PHE A 172 19.68 -10.03 -11.54
CA PHE A 172 20.57 -9.20 -10.75
C PHE A 172 22.01 -9.30 -11.24
N LEU A 173 22.65 -8.14 -11.40
CA LEU A 173 24.07 -7.99 -11.64
C LEU A 173 24.64 -7.06 -10.57
N GLU A 174 25.67 -7.51 -9.85
CA GLU A 174 26.30 -6.78 -8.75
C GLU A 174 26.78 -5.36 -9.13
N PRO A 175 27.37 -5.11 -10.32
CA PRO A 175 27.73 -3.76 -10.76
C PRO A 175 26.55 -2.79 -10.88
N LEU A 176 25.33 -3.32 -11.07
CA LEU A 176 24.09 -2.58 -11.20
C LEU A 176 23.28 -2.52 -9.88
N SER A 177 23.87 -2.97 -8.76
CA SER A 177 23.24 -2.97 -7.44
C SER A 177 22.57 -1.65 -7.07
N HIS A 178 23.27 -0.53 -7.24
CA HIS A 178 22.73 0.81 -6.99
C HIS A 178 21.47 1.13 -7.81
N ARG A 179 21.36 0.61 -9.05
CA ARG A 179 20.20 0.84 -9.92
C ARG A 179 19.03 -0.06 -9.54
N PHE A 180 19.27 -1.35 -9.29
CA PHE A 180 18.22 -2.26 -8.80
C PHE A 180 17.69 -1.84 -7.42
N TRP A 181 18.56 -1.31 -6.56
CA TRP A 181 18.14 -0.68 -5.31
C TRP A 181 17.23 0.51 -5.56
N LYS A 182 17.63 1.44 -6.43
CA LYS A 182 16.78 2.56 -6.83
C LYS A 182 15.43 2.10 -7.39
N LEU A 183 15.41 1.06 -8.23
CA LEU A 183 14.17 0.49 -8.78
C LEU A 183 13.26 -0.09 -7.69
N THR A 184 13.84 -0.76 -6.70
CA THR A 184 13.10 -1.30 -5.54
C THR A 184 12.36 -0.18 -4.82
N LEU A 185 13.05 0.91 -4.49
CA LEU A 185 12.43 2.08 -3.87
C LEU A 185 11.40 2.75 -4.77
N GLN A 186 11.67 2.83 -6.08
CA GLN A 186 10.71 3.38 -7.05
C GLN A 186 9.42 2.55 -7.14
N CYS A 187 9.48 1.22 -7.00
CA CYS A 187 8.29 0.37 -6.96
C CYS A 187 7.43 0.70 -5.74
N ILE A 188 8.06 0.86 -4.56
CA ILE A 188 7.36 1.23 -3.31
C ILE A 188 6.76 2.64 -3.42
N VAL A 189 7.52 3.61 -3.92
CA VAL A 189 7.05 4.99 -4.06
C VAL A 189 5.91 5.08 -5.08
N ARG A 190 5.98 4.36 -6.20
CA ARG A 190 4.88 4.27 -7.16
C ARG A 190 3.62 3.71 -6.52
N PHE A 191 3.75 2.73 -5.62
CA PHE A 191 2.63 2.20 -4.86
C PHE A 191 1.98 3.29 -4.00
N CYS A 192 2.78 4.04 -3.24
CA CYS A 192 2.29 5.15 -2.41
C CYS A 192 1.55 6.20 -3.24
N VAL A 193 2.17 6.65 -4.35
CA VAL A 193 1.57 7.66 -5.24
C VAL A 193 0.25 7.16 -5.81
N TRP A 194 0.15 5.89 -6.18
CA TRP A 194 -1.10 5.30 -6.67
C TRP A 194 -2.20 5.32 -5.59
N ILE A 195 -1.89 4.96 -4.35
CA ILE A 195 -2.86 5.00 -3.23
C ILE A 195 -3.33 6.45 -2.97
N GLU A 196 -2.45 7.44 -3.12
CA GLU A 196 -2.81 8.85 -2.97
C GLU A 196 -3.80 9.36 -4.03
N THR A 197 -3.95 8.66 -5.17
CA THR A 197 -4.93 9.03 -6.21
C THR A 197 -6.37 8.61 -5.89
N PHE A 198 -6.59 7.85 -4.83
CA PHE A 198 -7.88 7.25 -4.53
C PHE A 198 -8.96 8.29 -4.21
N ASN A 199 -10.13 8.10 -4.81
CA ASN A 199 -11.34 8.86 -4.50
C ASN A 199 -12.44 7.92 -4.00
N ILE A 200 -13.22 8.39 -3.02
CA ILE A 200 -14.17 7.60 -2.21
C ILE A 200 -15.26 6.92 -3.07
N LYS A 201 -15.64 7.54 -4.20
CA LYS A 201 -16.88 7.17 -4.92
C LYS A 201 -16.77 5.95 -5.85
N THR A 202 -15.56 5.42 -6.08
CA THR A 202 -15.35 4.43 -7.16
C THR A 202 -14.89 3.06 -6.67
N ILE A 203 -14.46 2.93 -5.41
CA ILE A 203 -13.75 1.73 -4.94
C ILE A 203 -14.61 0.94 -3.97
N ASP A 204 -14.64 -0.38 -4.14
CA ASP A 204 -15.34 -1.30 -3.24
C ASP A 204 -14.69 -1.34 -1.85
N MET A 205 -15.53 -1.39 -0.81
CA MET A 205 -15.11 -1.40 0.59
C MET A 205 -14.25 -2.63 0.90
N LYS A 206 -14.61 -3.78 0.35
CA LYS A 206 -13.85 -5.02 0.53
C LYS A 206 -12.43 -4.88 -0.04
N PHE A 207 -12.26 -4.22 -1.19
CA PHE A 207 -10.94 -3.97 -1.77
C PHE A 207 -10.10 -3.06 -0.86
N LEU A 208 -10.67 -1.94 -0.38
CA LEU A 208 -9.96 -1.01 0.49
C LEU A 208 -9.49 -1.66 1.79
N LEU A 209 -10.33 -2.51 2.40
CA LEU A 209 -9.99 -3.26 3.61
C LEU A 209 -8.85 -4.27 3.36
N ASN A 210 -8.92 -5.02 2.26
CA ASN A 210 -7.84 -5.95 1.90
C ASN A 210 -6.53 -5.20 1.64
N LEU A 211 -6.58 -4.07 0.93
CA LEU A 211 -5.41 -3.23 0.69
C LEU A 211 -4.83 -2.69 2.01
N TYR A 212 -5.68 -2.22 2.92
CA TYR A 212 -5.28 -1.71 4.24
C TYR A 212 -4.47 -2.71 5.06
N ILE A 213 -4.86 -3.99 5.03
CA ILE A 213 -4.12 -5.09 5.67
C ILE A 213 -2.86 -5.43 4.87
N ASP A 214 -2.98 -5.53 3.55
CA ASP A 214 -1.87 -5.82 2.66
C ASP A 214 -0.71 -4.84 2.81
N LEU A 215 -0.95 -3.54 3.05
CA LEU A 215 0.13 -2.56 3.27
C LEU A 215 1.04 -2.92 4.44
N GLN A 216 0.46 -3.39 5.55
CA GLN A 216 1.24 -3.78 6.72
C GLN A 216 2.02 -5.08 6.44
N THR A 217 1.36 -6.06 5.84
CA THR A 217 1.99 -7.34 5.44
C THR A 217 3.12 -7.10 4.44
N PHE A 218 2.90 -6.25 3.44
CA PHE A 218 3.86 -5.87 2.41
C PHE A 218 5.10 -5.25 3.02
N SER A 219 4.94 -4.28 3.93
CA SER A 219 6.07 -3.66 4.64
C SER A 219 6.92 -4.70 5.38
N ASN A 220 6.27 -5.62 6.11
CA ASN A 220 6.96 -6.68 6.84
C ASN A 220 7.70 -7.65 5.90
N GLU A 221 7.07 -8.08 4.82
CA GLU A 221 7.67 -9.01 3.85
C GLU A 221 8.80 -8.36 3.06
N VAL A 222 8.69 -7.09 2.68
CA VAL A 222 9.79 -6.35 2.03
C VAL A 222 10.99 -6.24 2.96
N LYS A 223 10.80 -5.95 4.26
CA LYS A 223 11.90 -5.93 5.24
C LYS A 223 12.56 -7.31 5.37
N LYS A 224 11.76 -8.38 5.50
CA LYS A 224 12.29 -9.75 5.55
C LYS A 224 13.09 -10.10 4.29
N PHE A 225 12.55 -9.78 3.11
CA PHE A 225 13.20 -10.00 1.83
C PHE A 225 14.52 -9.21 1.73
N PHE A 226 14.51 -7.95 2.16
CA PHE A 226 15.70 -7.10 2.17
C PHE A 226 16.81 -7.67 3.05
N HIS A 227 16.52 -8.06 4.29
CA HIS A 227 17.54 -8.62 5.18
C HIS A 227 18.02 -10.00 4.72
N ASN A 228 17.10 -10.90 4.35
CA ASN A 228 17.44 -12.29 4.08
C ASN A 228 18.05 -12.51 2.69
N ILE A 229 17.55 -11.82 1.67
CA ILE A 229 17.95 -12.02 0.28
C ILE A 229 18.91 -10.92 -0.16
N ILE A 230 18.51 -9.64 -0.07
CA ILE A 230 19.30 -8.53 -0.61
C ILE A 230 20.62 -8.40 0.15
N LEU A 231 20.57 -8.19 1.47
CA LEU A 231 21.77 -8.07 2.29
C LEU A 231 22.44 -9.42 2.51
N GLY A 232 21.67 -10.45 2.85
CA GLY A 232 22.20 -11.76 3.22
C GLY A 232 22.85 -12.55 2.07
N GLN A 233 22.39 -12.38 0.83
CA GLN A 233 22.84 -13.20 -0.31
C GLN A 233 23.35 -12.41 -1.51
N ARG A 234 22.88 -11.18 -1.76
CA ARG A 234 23.20 -10.43 -3.00
C ARG A 234 24.32 -9.42 -2.82
N LEU A 235 24.31 -8.72 -1.69
CA LEU A 235 25.25 -7.63 -1.41
C LEU A 235 26.34 -8.05 -0.41
N THR A 236 26.50 -9.34 -0.13
CA THR A 236 27.43 -9.87 0.88
C THR A 236 28.87 -9.39 0.66
N SER A 237 29.33 -9.39 -0.59
CA SER A 237 30.64 -8.86 -0.99
C SER A 237 30.79 -7.37 -0.65
N ILE A 238 29.83 -6.54 -1.05
CA ILE A 238 29.82 -5.09 -0.84
C ILE A 238 29.75 -4.75 0.66
N ILE A 239 28.92 -5.46 1.42
CA ILE A 239 28.74 -5.26 2.86
C ILE A 239 30.02 -5.63 3.62
N SER A 240 30.71 -6.69 3.21
CA SER A 240 31.99 -7.08 3.83
C SER A 240 33.06 -5.99 3.70
N LEU A 241 32.98 -5.16 2.65
CA LEU A 241 33.92 -4.06 2.40
C LEU A 241 33.54 -2.78 3.15
N SER A 242 32.26 -2.54 3.41
CA SER A 242 31.78 -1.35 4.14
C SER A 242 30.53 -1.65 4.95
N PRO A 243 30.66 -1.92 6.26
CA PRO A 243 29.52 -2.29 7.10
C PRO A 243 28.52 -1.14 7.31
N ASN A 244 28.96 0.11 7.21
CA ASN A 244 28.10 1.29 7.39
C ASN A 244 26.99 1.40 6.33
N ILE A 245 27.24 0.89 5.12
CA ILE A 245 26.26 0.90 4.02
C ILE A 245 25.00 0.12 4.40
N THR A 246 25.14 -0.95 5.18
CA THR A 246 24.00 -1.75 5.65
C THR A 246 23.02 -0.92 6.45
N ILE A 247 23.54 -0.07 7.35
CA ILE A 247 22.74 0.80 8.22
C ILE A 247 22.04 1.85 7.36
N GLU A 248 22.76 2.50 6.44
CA GLU A 248 22.20 3.51 5.55
C GLU A 248 21.08 2.95 4.66
N LEU A 249 21.30 1.80 4.02
CA LEU A 249 20.27 1.16 3.18
C LEU A 249 19.05 0.73 3.99
N THR A 250 19.25 0.23 5.21
CA THR A 250 18.15 -0.13 6.12
C THR A 250 17.32 1.10 6.49
N ASN A 251 17.98 2.20 6.86
CA ASN A 251 17.29 3.45 7.21
C ASN A 251 16.48 4.01 6.03
N ILE A 252 17.03 3.99 4.82
CA ILE A 252 16.32 4.44 3.60
C ILE A 252 15.08 3.56 3.34
N LEU A 253 15.21 2.24 3.52
CA LEU A 253 14.08 1.34 3.36
C LEU A 253 13.00 1.60 4.42
N ASP A 254 13.41 1.77 5.67
CA ASP A 254 12.49 2.04 6.78
C ASP A 254 11.74 3.36 6.58
N GLU A 255 12.42 4.41 6.12
CA GLU A 255 11.78 5.71 5.81
C GLU A 255 10.78 5.58 4.66
N THR A 256 11.13 4.87 3.59
CA THR A 256 10.22 4.67 2.45
C THR A 256 9.01 3.81 2.81
N LEU A 257 9.19 2.76 3.61
CA LEU A 257 8.11 1.92 4.10
C LEU A 257 7.26 2.61 5.16
N PHE A 258 7.84 3.51 5.97
CA PHE A 258 7.09 4.30 6.95
C PHE A 258 6.00 5.13 6.28
N ASN A 259 6.30 5.78 5.16
CA ASN A 259 5.30 6.53 4.38
C ASN A 259 4.13 5.65 3.91
N LEU A 260 4.39 4.37 3.63
CA LEU A 260 3.36 3.41 3.22
C LEU A 260 2.51 2.96 4.42
N THR A 261 3.14 2.60 5.53
CA THR A 261 2.43 2.09 6.73
C THR A 261 1.76 3.19 7.57
N ASP A 262 2.24 4.42 7.48
CA ASP A 262 1.66 5.57 8.18
C ASP A 262 0.73 6.34 7.25
N LYS A 263 1.27 7.21 6.39
CA LYS A 263 0.48 8.10 5.53
C LYS A 263 -0.53 7.36 4.64
N CYS A 264 -0.09 6.36 3.88
CA CYS A 264 -1.00 5.67 2.94
C CYS A 264 -2.06 4.84 3.67
N ARG A 265 -1.67 4.14 4.74
CA ARG A 265 -2.60 3.35 5.57
C ARG A 265 -3.62 4.24 6.29
N GLN A 266 -3.22 5.41 6.78
CA GLN A 266 -4.15 6.39 7.36
C GLN A 266 -5.10 6.97 6.32
N ASN A 267 -4.61 7.25 5.11
CA ASN A 267 -5.48 7.66 4.00
C ASN A 267 -6.54 6.60 3.69
N LEU A 268 -6.15 5.33 3.58
CA LEU A 268 -7.11 4.22 3.38
C LEU A 268 -8.10 4.11 4.54
N LYS A 269 -7.63 4.20 5.79
CA LYS A 269 -8.49 4.19 6.98
C LYS A 269 -9.55 5.28 6.90
N ASN A 270 -9.14 6.51 6.58
CA ASN A 270 -10.05 7.64 6.43
C ASN A 270 -11.06 7.44 5.28
N LEU A 271 -10.64 6.84 4.15
CA LEU A 271 -11.53 6.53 3.03
C LEU A 271 -12.59 5.49 3.43
N ILE A 272 -12.19 4.42 4.12
CA ILE A 272 -13.10 3.36 4.60
C ILE A 272 -14.10 3.95 5.60
N ILE A 273 -13.64 4.75 6.56
CA ILE A 273 -14.50 5.43 7.54
C ILE A 273 -15.51 6.34 6.84
N ARG A 274 -15.06 7.16 5.87
CA ARG A 274 -15.96 8.02 5.09
C ARG A 274 -17.01 7.23 4.33
N GLN A 275 -16.63 6.12 3.69
CA GLN A 275 -17.60 5.27 2.96
C GLN A 275 -18.64 4.65 3.90
N LEU A 276 -18.24 4.31 5.13
CA LEU A 276 -19.17 3.82 6.16
C LEU A 276 -20.11 4.94 6.65
N ILE A 277 -19.57 6.15 6.88
CA ILE A 277 -20.34 7.34 7.26
C ILE A 277 -21.36 7.69 6.17
N ASP A 278 -20.95 7.76 4.91
CA ASP A 278 -21.82 8.11 3.78
C ASP A 278 -23.01 7.13 3.69
N ARG A 279 -22.75 5.82 3.77
CA ARG A 279 -23.79 4.78 3.77
C ARG A 279 -24.76 4.91 4.95
N CYS A 280 -24.28 5.31 6.12
CA CYS A 280 -25.12 5.52 7.30
C CYS A 280 -25.93 6.81 7.22
N ASN A 281 -25.34 7.88 6.66
CA ASN A 281 -25.98 9.18 6.51
C ASN A 281 -27.07 9.17 5.43
N GLU A 282 -26.89 8.42 4.35
CA GLU A 282 -27.91 8.22 3.31
C GLU A 282 -29.25 7.78 3.91
N THR A 283 -29.24 6.85 4.87
CA THR A 283 -30.46 6.43 5.57
C THR A 283 -30.88 7.44 6.64
N LEU A 284 -29.91 7.99 7.38
CA LEU A 284 -30.16 8.93 8.47
C LEU A 284 -30.91 10.21 8.02
N HIS A 285 -30.63 10.71 6.82
CA HIS A 285 -31.27 11.92 6.30
C HIS A 285 -32.80 11.81 6.19
N SER A 286 -33.36 10.58 6.12
CA SER A 286 -34.81 10.37 6.10
C SER A 286 -35.54 10.88 7.36
N ILE A 287 -34.82 11.13 8.46
CA ILE A 287 -35.34 11.75 9.70
C ILE A 287 -35.93 13.14 9.42
N GLN A 288 -35.43 13.87 8.43
CA GLN A 288 -35.96 15.20 8.08
C GLN A 288 -37.42 15.15 7.60
N GLU A 289 -37.93 13.98 7.21
CA GLU A 289 -39.32 13.79 6.80
C GLU A 289 -40.28 13.58 7.99
N ILE A 290 -39.78 13.36 9.22
CA ILE A 290 -40.61 13.15 10.41
C ILE A 290 -41.67 14.26 10.61
N PRO A 291 -41.36 15.56 10.48
CA PRO A 291 -42.38 16.60 10.61
C PRO A 291 -43.50 16.48 9.58
N ARG A 292 -43.18 16.12 8.33
CA ARG A 292 -44.17 15.90 7.27
C ARG A 292 -45.01 14.65 7.52
N MET A 293 -44.44 13.63 8.15
CA MET A 293 -45.13 12.39 8.48
C MET A 293 -46.26 12.57 9.50
N TYR A 294 -46.20 13.60 10.35
CA TYR A 294 -47.18 13.83 11.41
C TYR A 294 -48.03 15.10 11.21
N ARG A 295 -47.47 16.20 10.69
CA ARG A 295 -48.21 17.46 10.51
C ARG A 295 -49.40 17.31 9.58
N LYS A 296 -50.59 17.63 10.08
CA LYS A 296 -51.87 17.54 9.35
C LYS A 296 -52.15 16.16 8.78
N THR A 297 -51.62 15.14 9.44
CA THR A 297 -51.90 13.75 9.10
C THR A 297 -52.72 13.14 10.24
N ASN A 298 -53.74 12.34 9.92
CA ASN A 298 -54.49 11.58 10.91
C ASN A 298 -53.72 10.33 11.39
N ARG A 299 -52.38 10.35 11.32
CA ARG A 299 -51.55 9.23 11.80
C ARG A 299 -51.63 9.12 13.32
N GLU A 300 -51.59 7.87 13.78
CA GLU A 300 -51.51 7.52 15.19
C GLU A 300 -50.20 8.01 15.83
N ALA A 301 -50.17 8.06 17.16
CA ALA A 301 -48.97 8.42 17.90
C ALA A 301 -47.86 7.37 17.68
N PRO A 302 -46.59 7.79 17.55
CA PRO A 302 -45.48 6.86 17.41
C PRO A 302 -45.34 5.96 18.64
N SER A 303 -45.03 4.69 18.41
CA SER A 303 -44.76 3.68 19.44
C SER A 303 -43.44 2.93 19.22
N LYS A 304 -42.76 3.19 18.10
CA LYS A 304 -41.54 2.51 17.67
C LYS A 304 -40.54 3.53 17.11
N PRO A 305 -39.23 3.24 17.18
CA PRO A 305 -38.24 4.06 16.51
C PRO A 305 -38.42 4.02 14.99
N SER A 306 -37.93 5.05 14.32
CA SER A 306 -38.00 5.19 12.87
C SER A 306 -37.17 4.10 12.19
N SER A 307 -37.62 3.69 11.00
CA SER A 307 -36.88 2.74 10.16
C SER A 307 -35.49 3.24 9.80
N SER A 308 -35.30 4.56 9.81
CA SER A 308 -34.01 5.23 9.61
C SER A 308 -32.97 4.74 10.62
N ILE A 309 -33.25 4.88 11.92
CA ILE A 309 -32.32 4.49 12.98
C ILE A 309 -31.99 3.00 12.90
N ILE A 310 -33.02 2.16 12.76
CA ILE A 310 -32.85 0.71 12.66
C ILE A 310 -31.94 0.35 11.47
N THR A 311 -32.11 1.02 10.32
CA THR A 311 -31.34 0.71 9.11
C THR A 311 -29.91 1.25 9.20
N THR A 312 -29.70 2.43 9.79
CA THR A 312 -28.35 2.97 10.04
C THR A 312 -27.52 2.02 10.90
N PHE A 313 -28.07 1.51 12.02
CA PHE A 313 -27.35 0.52 12.85
C PHE A 313 -27.19 -0.84 12.17
N ARG A 314 -28.14 -1.24 11.30
CA ARG A 314 -27.99 -2.44 10.47
C ARG A 314 -26.76 -2.33 9.56
N HIS A 315 -26.48 -1.17 8.96
CA HIS A 315 -25.29 -0.98 8.12
C HIS A 315 -23.99 -1.22 8.91
N LEU A 316 -23.92 -0.79 10.17
CA LEU A 316 -22.77 -1.04 11.05
C LEU A 316 -22.65 -2.51 11.44
N GLN A 317 -23.76 -3.15 11.76
CA GLN A 317 -23.79 -4.58 12.07
C GLN A 317 -23.36 -5.42 10.87
N THR A 318 -23.85 -5.09 9.67
CA THR A 318 -23.41 -5.73 8.42
C THR A 318 -21.92 -5.54 8.19
N PHE A 319 -21.38 -4.35 8.43
CA PHE A 319 -19.93 -4.11 8.34
C PHE A 319 -19.13 -5.06 9.27
N SER A 320 -19.56 -5.21 10.54
CA SER A 320 -18.90 -6.15 11.46
C SER A 320 -19.07 -7.60 11.03
N ASN A 321 -20.28 -8.01 10.65
CA ASN A 321 -20.56 -9.38 10.24
C ASN A 321 -19.79 -9.79 8.97
N ASP A 322 -19.58 -8.87 8.04
CA ASP A 322 -18.91 -9.15 6.77
C ASP A 322 -17.38 -9.18 6.92
N TYR A 323 -16.82 -8.35 7.81
CA TYR A 323 -15.38 -8.07 7.84
C TYR A 323 -14.65 -8.42 9.14
N SER A 324 -15.36 -8.53 10.27
CA SER A 324 -14.77 -8.93 11.55
C SER A 324 -14.38 -10.41 11.54
N GLY A 325 -13.15 -10.72 11.93
CA GLY A 325 -12.60 -12.08 11.94
C GLY A 325 -12.26 -12.65 10.56
N THR A 326 -12.69 -11.99 9.47
CA THR A 326 -12.37 -12.38 8.09
C THR A 326 -11.23 -11.55 7.50
N ILE A 327 -11.31 -10.22 7.62
CA ILE A 327 -10.30 -9.26 7.13
C ILE A 327 -9.69 -8.48 8.29
N LEU A 328 -10.55 -7.93 9.15
CA LEU A 328 -10.14 -7.12 10.30
C LEU A 328 -10.16 -7.94 11.59
N THR A 329 -9.32 -7.55 12.54
CA THR A 329 -9.51 -7.98 13.93
C THR A 329 -10.78 -7.37 14.52
N GLU A 330 -11.33 -8.00 15.57
CA GLU A 330 -12.50 -7.45 16.27
C GLU A 330 -12.24 -6.03 16.79
N ASP A 331 -11.03 -5.78 17.30
CA ASP A 331 -10.60 -4.47 17.81
C ASP A 331 -10.51 -3.43 16.71
N GLU A 332 -9.91 -3.76 15.55
CA GLU A 332 -9.86 -2.84 14.40
C GLU A 332 -11.27 -2.53 13.90
N CYS A 333 -12.14 -3.55 13.79
CA CYS A 333 -13.52 -3.35 13.36
C CYS A 333 -14.28 -2.40 14.31
N LYS A 334 -14.14 -2.61 15.63
CA LYS A 334 -14.70 -1.71 16.65
C LYS A 334 -14.13 -0.30 16.53
N GLU A 335 -12.84 -0.16 16.25
CA GLU A 335 -12.21 1.14 16.04
C GLU A 335 -12.83 1.89 14.84
N PHE A 336 -12.98 1.22 13.69
CA PHE A 336 -13.65 1.78 12.51
C PHE A 336 -15.09 2.24 12.82
N GLN A 337 -15.87 1.39 13.50
CA GLN A 337 -17.24 1.72 13.89
C GLN A 337 -17.31 2.89 14.86
N THR A 338 -16.40 2.94 15.86
CA THR A 338 -16.38 4.00 16.86
C THR A 338 -16.10 5.36 16.23
N ILE A 339 -15.09 5.44 15.36
CA ILE A 339 -14.75 6.70 14.68
C ILE A 339 -15.88 7.13 13.74
N ALA A 340 -16.49 6.19 13.00
CA ALA A 340 -17.64 6.50 12.15
C ALA A 340 -18.84 7.01 12.97
N MET A 341 -19.13 6.34 14.10
CA MET A 341 -20.26 6.69 14.95
C MET A 341 -20.11 8.02 15.68
N GLU A 342 -18.90 8.44 16.01
CA GLU A 342 -18.66 9.77 16.54
C GLU A 342 -19.15 10.84 15.54
N GLU A 343 -18.86 10.69 14.25
CA GLU A 343 -19.28 11.66 13.24
C GLU A 343 -20.77 11.54 12.88
N ILE A 344 -21.29 10.31 12.73
CA ILE A 344 -22.71 10.06 12.47
C ILE A 344 -23.58 10.63 13.61
N THR A 345 -23.13 10.51 14.86
CA THR A 345 -23.87 11.03 16.03
C THR A 345 -23.91 12.56 16.04
N LYS A 346 -22.83 13.23 15.62
CA LYS A 346 -22.83 14.70 15.47
C LYS A 346 -23.85 15.14 14.41
N ASN A 347 -23.87 14.47 13.25
CA ASN A 347 -24.83 14.76 12.19
C ASN A 347 -26.28 14.49 12.65
N TYR A 348 -26.52 13.35 13.32
CA TYR A 348 -27.82 13.02 13.91
C TYR A 348 -28.31 14.11 14.86
N TYR A 349 -27.42 14.60 15.73
CA TYR A 349 -27.71 15.69 16.65
C TYR A 349 -28.17 16.95 15.92
N GLU A 350 -27.44 17.37 14.89
CA GLU A 350 -27.75 18.57 14.11
C GLU A 350 -29.12 18.44 13.43
N LEU A 351 -29.38 17.32 12.76
CA LEU A 351 -30.66 17.04 12.10
C LEU A 351 -31.84 17.10 13.09
N CYS A 352 -31.72 16.43 14.25
CA CYS A 352 -32.79 16.42 15.25
C CYS A 352 -32.96 17.77 15.95
N SER A 353 -31.87 18.47 16.27
CA SER A 353 -31.92 19.79 16.91
C SER A 353 -32.59 20.83 16.00
N GLU A 354 -32.31 20.80 14.69
CA GLU A 354 -33.00 21.64 13.71
C GLU A 354 -34.51 21.38 13.71
N ILE A 355 -34.92 20.12 13.68
CA ILE A 355 -36.34 19.73 13.73
C ILE A 355 -37.00 20.24 15.02
N LEU A 356 -36.41 19.94 16.18
CA LEU A 356 -36.96 20.35 17.48
C LEU A 356 -37.02 21.87 17.62
N SER A 357 -36.02 22.60 17.12
CA SER A 357 -36.04 24.06 17.10
C SER A 357 -37.19 24.61 16.24
N SER A 358 -37.49 23.96 15.10
CA SER A 358 -38.58 24.35 14.21
C SER A 358 -39.95 24.10 14.86
N VAL A 359 -40.08 22.99 15.60
CA VAL A 359 -41.28 22.64 16.36
C VAL A 359 -41.50 23.67 17.47
N ARG A 360 -40.47 23.99 18.25
CA ARG A 360 -40.54 24.99 19.32
C ARG A 360 -40.94 26.37 18.81
N LYS A 361 -40.36 26.84 17.71
CA LYS A 361 -40.73 28.12 17.08
C LYS A 361 -42.20 28.14 16.63
N MET A 362 -42.69 27.01 16.11
CA MET A 362 -44.08 26.87 15.68
C MET A 362 -45.03 26.92 16.89
N GLU A 363 -44.73 26.17 17.96
CA GLU A 363 -45.47 26.18 19.22
C GLU A 363 -45.53 27.59 19.82
N ASP A 364 -44.38 28.28 19.91
CA ASP A 364 -44.28 29.65 20.42
C ASP A 364 -45.15 30.61 19.60
N SER A 365 -45.17 30.46 18.27
CA SER A 365 -46.01 31.30 17.39
C SER A 365 -47.50 31.05 17.62
N ILE A 366 -47.92 29.78 17.77
CA ILE A 366 -49.31 29.41 18.04
C ILE A 366 -49.73 29.90 19.42
N GLN A 367 -48.86 29.78 20.43
CA GLN A 367 -49.15 30.23 21.77
C GLN A 367 -49.27 31.76 21.84
N ARG A 368 -48.40 32.51 21.14
CA ARG A 368 -48.53 33.97 21.00
C ARG A 368 -49.86 34.34 20.34
N LEU A 369 -50.25 33.67 19.25
CA LEU A 369 -51.53 33.90 18.58
C LEU A 369 -52.73 33.60 19.49
N ARG A 370 -52.66 32.54 20.32
CA ARG A 370 -53.69 32.23 21.32
C ARG A 370 -53.80 33.33 22.37
N ARG A 371 -52.67 33.77 22.95
CA ARG A 371 -52.64 34.87 23.94
C ARG A 371 -53.23 36.17 23.38
N VAL A 372 -52.93 36.51 22.13
CA VAL A 372 -53.50 37.68 21.44
C VAL A 372 -55.01 37.52 21.29
N ARG A 373 -55.50 36.37 20.82
CA ARG A 373 -56.95 36.10 20.70
C ARG A 373 -57.68 36.11 22.04
N GLU A 374 -57.07 35.57 23.08
CA GLU A 374 -57.62 35.59 24.44
C GLU A 374 -57.68 37.03 24.98
N SER A 375 -56.66 37.83 24.72
CA SER A 375 -56.63 39.25 25.06
C SER A 375 -57.68 40.06 24.27
N SER A 376 -57.93 39.71 23.00
CA SER A 376 -59.00 40.31 22.20
C SER A 376 -60.40 39.87 22.64
N LYS A 377 -60.59 38.61 23.06
CA LYS A 377 -61.86 38.11 23.61
C LYS A 377 -62.17 38.65 25.01
N ALA A 378 -61.15 38.93 25.82
CA ALA A 378 -61.30 39.57 27.13
C ALA A 378 -61.86 41.00 27.03
N LEU A 379 -61.74 41.65 25.86
CA LEU A 379 -62.33 42.95 25.59
C LEU A 379 -63.80 42.90 25.12
N SER A 380 -64.37 41.70 24.87
CA SER A 380 -65.64 41.60 24.14
C SER A 380 -66.71 40.65 24.71
N ASN A 381 -66.59 40.06 25.92
CA ASN A 381 -67.76 39.63 26.71
C ASN A 381 -67.36 38.98 28.04
N MET A 382 -67.96 39.49 29.12
CA MET A 382 -67.95 38.95 30.47
C MET A 382 -69.21 38.11 30.67
N SER A 383 -69.24 36.87 30.18
CA SER A 383 -70.17 35.81 30.64
C SER A 383 -70.00 34.52 29.84
N GLN A 384 -69.36 33.54 30.46
CA GLN A 384 -69.83 32.16 30.65
C GLN A 384 -68.63 31.26 30.92
N SER A 385 -68.63 30.68 32.11
CA SER A 385 -67.83 29.51 32.43
C SER A 385 -68.26 28.37 31.51
N MET A 386 -67.30 27.77 30.82
CA MET A 386 -67.42 26.39 30.38
C MET A 386 -66.16 25.65 30.77
N THR A 387 -66.37 24.73 31.71
CA THR A 387 -65.54 23.57 31.96
C THR A 387 -65.44 22.75 30.67
N THR A 388 -64.27 22.72 30.05
CA THR A 388 -63.90 21.66 29.12
C THR A 388 -62.58 21.07 29.59
N SER A 389 -62.68 20.06 30.45
CA SER A 389 -61.67 19.02 30.59
C SER A 389 -61.71 18.16 29.31
N SER A 390 -61.23 18.70 28.20
CA SER A 390 -60.83 17.85 27.08
C SER A 390 -59.45 17.31 27.44
N THR A 391 -59.35 15.99 27.58
CA THR A 391 -58.10 15.27 27.41
C THR A 391 -57.40 15.87 26.20
N ALA A 392 -56.31 16.60 26.43
CA ALA A 392 -55.66 17.39 25.38
C ALA A 392 -55.29 16.44 24.25
N ALA A 393 -56.00 16.52 23.12
CA ALA A 393 -55.71 15.71 21.95
C ALA A 393 -54.25 15.94 21.58
N LEU A 394 -53.48 14.85 21.52
CA LEU A 394 -52.04 14.88 21.28
C LEU A 394 -51.77 15.69 20.00
N THR A 395 -51.05 16.81 20.14
CA THR A 395 -50.73 17.68 19.02
C THR A 395 -49.77 16.99 18.05
N ASP A 396 -49.79 17.38 16.78
CA ASP A 396 -48.84 16.86 15.79
C ASP A 396 -47.39 17.15 16.22
N ASP A 397 -47.14 18.29 16.85
CA ASP A 397 -45.84 18.66 17.41
C ASP A 397 -45.41 17.73 18.57
N ASN A 398 -46.35 17.31 19.43
CA ASN A 398 -46.09 16.30 20.46
C ASN A 398 -45.79 14.91 19.84
N LYS A 399 -46.44 14.54 18.74
CA LYS A 399 -46.12 13.30 18.00
C LYS A 399 -44.70 13.35 17.42
N ILE A 400 -44.28 14.49 16.89
CA ILE A 400 -42.90 14.69 16.38
C ILE A 400 -41.88 14.52 17.52
N ARG A 401 -42.10 15.18 18.66
CA ARG A 401 -41.25 15.05 19.85
C ARG A 401 -41.18 13.59 20.34
N MET A 402 -42.31 12.90 20.40
CA MET A 402 -42.36 11.48 20.77
C MET A 402 -41.59 10.58 19.79
N GLN A 403 -41.66 10.83 18.47
CA GLN A 403 -40.88 10.04 17.52
C GLN A 403 -39.37 10.24 17.74
N ILE A 404 -38.92 11.48 17.89
CA ILE A 404 -37.51 11.79 18.16
C ILE A 404 -37.07 11.16 19.48
N GLN A 405 -37.91 11.21 20.51
CA GLN A 405 -37.67 10.56 21.79
C GLN A 405 -37.48 9.04 21.66
N HIS A 406 -38.30 8.36 20.86
CA HIS A 406 -38.13 6.93 20.57
C HIS A 406 -36.84 6.66 19.79
N ASP A 407 -36.51 7.52 18.83
CA ASP A 407 -35.31 7.41 18.00
C ASP A 407 -34.03 7.57 18.84
N VAL A 408 -33.95 8.60 19.70
CA VAL A 408 -32.80 8.85 20.59
C VAL A 408 -32.60 7.71 21.57
N ASN A 409 -33.69 7.19 22.15
CA ASN A 409 -33.63 6.05 23.06
C ASN A 409 -33.11 4.80 22.34
N ALA A 410 -33.65 4.49 21.15
CA ALA A 410 -33.19 3.36 20.35
C ALA A 410 -31.71 3.53 19.94
N TYR A 411 -31.31 4.72 19.50
CA TYR A 411 -29.93 5.04 19.13
C TYR A 411 -28.97 4.81 20.30
N THR A 412 -29.34 5.30 21.49
CA THR A 412 -28.53 5.15 22.71
C THR A 412 -28.44 3.68 23.15
N SER A 413 -29.52 2.92 23.01
CA SER A 413 -29.54 1.48 23.28
C SER A 413 -28.66 0.70 22.31
N GLU A 414 -28.72 0.99 21.01
CA GLU A 414 -27.89 0.32 20.00
C GLU A 414 -26.39 0.60 20.19
N LEU A 415 -26.00 1.83 20.54
CA LEU A 415 -24.61 2.15 20.90
C LEU A 415 -24.10 1.29 22.07
N LYS A 416 -24.93 1.11 23.10
CA LYS A 416 -24.59 0.27 24.25
C LYS A 416 -24.51 -1.22 23.88
N ASN A 417 -25.43 -1.70 23.04
CA ASN A 417 -25.45 -3.09 22.58
C ASN A 417 -24.20 -3.42 21.74
N LEU A 418 -23.74 -2.46 20.94
CA LEU A 418 -22.53 -2.60 20.13
C LEU A 418 -21.24 -2.30 20.91
N ASP A 419 -21.33 -1.95 22.20
CA ASP A 419 -20.17 -1.60 23.04
C ASP A 419 -19.34 -0.44 22.44
N ILE A 420 -20.03 0.54 21.84
CA ILE A 420 -19.42 1.71 21.21
C ILE A 420 -19.47 2.90 22.16
N HIS A 421 -18.29 3.40 22.54
CA HIS A 421 -18.13 4.59 23.36
C HIS A 421 -17.73 5.79 22.51
N ILE A 422 -18.59 6.80 22.50
CA ILE A 422 -18.42 8.04 21.72
C ILE A 422 -18.31 9.26 22.65
N GLU A 423 -17.44 10.21 22.30
CA GLU A 423 -17.26 11.47 23.02
C GLU A 423 -18.50 12.36 22.91
N SER A 424 -19.22 12.24 21.80
CA SER A 424 -20.47 12.96 21.54
C SER A 424 -21.70 12.39 22.24
N SER A 425 -21.56 11.41 23.15
CA SER A 425 -22.69 10.79 23.86
C SER A 425 -23.60 11.79 24.61
N ASN A 426 -23.03 12.88 25.10
CA ASN A 426 -23.72 13.99 25.75
C ASN A 426 -24.70 14.73 24.81
N LYS A 427 -24.46 14.69 23.50
CA LYS A 427 -25.41 15.25 22.51
C LYS A 427 -26.73 14.47 22.50
N LEU A 428 -26.67 13.15 22.69
CA LEU A 428 -27.87 12.31 22.79
C LEU A 428 -28.66 12.62 24.07
N THR A 429 -27.98 12.89 25.19
CA THR A 429 -28.66 13.30 26.43
C THR A 429 -29.37 14.65 26.28
N ILE A 430 -28.76 15.60 25.57
CA ILE A 430 -29.38 16.90 25.28
C ILE A 430 -30.63 16.72 24.43
N LEU A 431 -30.56 15.96 23.32
CA LEU A 431 -31.75 15.69 22.49
C LEU A 431 -32.86 15.03 23.30
N ASN A 432 -32.50 14.09 24.17
CA ASN A 432 -33.43 13.39 25.04
C ASN A 432 -34.19 14.35 25.97
N GLU A 433 -33.53 15.39 26.47
CA GLU A 433 -34.15 16.42 27.30
C GLU A 433 -35.01 17.37 26.46
N GLU A 434 -34.54 17.78 25.27
CA GLU A 434 -35.27 18.67 24.37
C GLU A 434 -36.53 18.02 23.76
N SER A 435 -36.53 16.70 23.58
CA SER A 435 -37.68 15.94 23.07
C SER A 435 -38.71 15.60 24.13
N ARG A 436 -38.43 15.79 25.42
CA ARG A 436 -39.42 15.57 26.48
C ARG A 436 -40.58 16.56 26.33
N LEU A 437 -41.79 16.02 26.45
CA LEU A 437 -42.99 16.84 26.53
C LEU A 437 -42.89 17.72 27.78
N GLN A 438 -43.02 19.04 27.60
CA GLN A 438 -43.28 19.94 28.71
C GLN A 438 -44.72 19.66 29.17
N ILE A 439 -44.86 18.92 30.27
CA ILE A 439 -46.14 18.64 30.92
C ILE A 439 -46.66 19.90 31.59
#